data_AF-A0ABD5K7B3-F1
#
_entry.id   AF-A0ABD5K7B3-F1
#
_cell.length_a   1.000
_cell.length_b   1.000
_cell.length_c   1.000
_cell.angle_alpha   90.00
_cell.angle_beta   90.00
_cell.angle_gamma   90.00
#
_symmetry.space_group_name_H-M   'P 1'
#
loop_
_entity.id
_entity.type
_entity.pdbx_description
1 polymer ?
#
loop_
_entity_poly.entity_id
_entity_poly.type
_entity_poly.pdbx_seq_one_letter_code
_entity_poly.pdbx_strand_id
1 'polypeptide(L)'
;MNEMNYEQFRAHLKKASRKRNVPMIKIVAFQEKYMKIEEVQFYDVEQNHMSVRACNTLWMHLENKSFRNMVSQHLQFYRDMENLGRHSFENLIKELYDTSVPVLLDYNPAHYYTSGQLAEILVMDEERLIEQLEMGRFKGAFINEDGKWLKPKPDAMVVES
;
A
#
# COMPACT_ATOMS: atom_id res chain seq x y z
N MET A 1 -17.09 -10.94 -1.84
CA MET A 1 -15.67 -11.26 -1.52
C MET A 1 -15.41 -10.87 -0.08
N ASN A 2 -14.51 -11.58 0.61
CA ASN A 2 -14.10 -11.22 1.97
C ASN A 2 -12.82 -10.38 1.89
N GLU A 3 -12.86 -9.19 2.47
CA GLU A 3 -11.76 -8.23 2.50
C GLU A 3 -11.07 -8.24 3.86
N MET A 4 -9.77 -8.03 3.85
CA MET A 4 -8.97 -7.91 5.06
C MET A 4 -9.43 -6.69 5.87
N ASN A 5 -9.92 -6.90 7.11
CA ASN A 5 -10.27 -5.80 8.00
C ASN A 5 -9.03 -5.14 8.63
N TYR A 6 -9.22 -4.02 9.34
CA TYR A 6 -8.13 -3.26 9.96
C TYR A 6 -7.19 -4.10 10.85
N GLU A 7 -7.72 -4.95 11.74
CA GLU A 7 -6.87 -5.75 12.63
C GLU A 7 -6.08 -6.81 11.87
N GLN A 8 -6.68 -7.39 10.84
CA GLN A 8 -5.99 -8.32 9.94
C GLN A 8 -4.91 -7.60 9.12
N PHE A 9 -5.18 -6.40 8.61
CA PHE A 9 -4.23 -5.55 7.88
C PHE A 9 -3.04 -5.17 8.76
N ARG A 10 -3.32 -4.73 9.98
CA ARG A 10 -2.29 -4.40 10.98
C ARG A 10 -1.43 -5.62 11.30
N ALA A 11 -2.03 -6.80 11.45
CA ALA A 11 -1.29 -8.04 11.66
C ALA A 11 -0.45 -8.41 10.43
N HIS A 12 -0.97 -8.22 9.22
CA HIS A 12 -0.26 -8.45 7.96
C HIS A 12 0.97 -7.54 7.83
N LEU A 13 0.83 -6.23 8.02
CA LEU A 13 1.94 -5.27 8.04
C LEU A 13 2.99 -5.64 9.10
N LYS A 14 2.57 -6.01 10.32
CA LYS A 14 3.49 -6.44 11.39
C LYS A 14 4.22 -7.75 11.06
N LYS A 15 3.55 -8.70 10.40
CA LYS A 15 4.17 -9.95 9.95
C LYS A 15 5.24 -9.65 8.90
N ALA A 16 4.91 -8.78 7.95
CA ALA A 16 5.82 -8.39 6.89
C ALA A 16 7.01 -7.56 7.41
N SER A 17 6.82 -6.68 8.40
CA SER A 17 7.91 -5.90 9.00
C SER A 17 8.94 -6.72 9.77
N ARG A 18 8.60 -7.97 10.16
CA ARG A 18 9.58 -8.92 10.71
C ARG A 18 10.60 -9.37 9.67
N LYS A 19 10.23 -9.34 8.38
CA LYS A 19 11.19 -9.47 7.28
C LYS A 19 11.93 -8.13 7.23
N ARG A 20 13.18 -8.11 7.70
CA ARG A 20 13.96 -6.87 7.84
C ARG A 20 13.97 -6.07 6.53
N ASN A 21 13.77 -4.77 6.65
CA ASN A 21 13.95 -3.77 5.59
C ASN A 21 13.05 -3.92 4.35
N VAL A 22 11.88 -4.55 4.46
CA VAL A 22 10.91 -4.57 3.35
C VAL A 22 10.09 -3.27 3.33
N PRO A 23 10.10 -2.50 2.23
CA PRO A 23 9.24 -1.32 2.04
C PRO A 23 7.75 -1.65 2.11
N MET A 24 6.92 -0.73 2.62
CA MET A 24 5.47 -0.94 2.70
C MET A 24 4.81 -1.12 1.33
N ILE A 25 5.32 -0.45 0.29
CA ILE A 25 4.86 -0.57 -1.10
C ILE A 25 5.08 -1.97 -1.71
N LYS A 26 5.93 -2.80 -1.09
CA LYS A 26 6.13 -4.22 -1.45
C LYS A 26 5.24 -5.17 -0.66
N ILE A 27 4.47 -4.66 0.29
CA ILE A 27 3.64 -5.44 1.21
C ILE A 27 2.16 -5.26 0.85
N VAL A 28 1.73 -4.02 0.63
CA VAL A 28 0.36 -3.70 0.24
C VAL A 28 0.35 -2.68 -0.90
N ALA A 29 -0.64 -2.79 -1.78
CA ALA A 29 -0.92 -1.81 -2.83
C ALA A 29 -1.74 -0.64 -2.29
N PHE A 30 -1.55 0.56 -2.85
CA PHE A 30 -2.30 1.75 -2.46
C PHE A 30 -3.05 2.34 -3.65
N GLN A 31 -4.14 3.05 -3.36
CA GLN A 31 -4.99 3.62 -4.40
C GLN A 31 -4.23 4.71 -5.18
N GLU A 32 -4.33 4.69 -6.51
CA GLU A 32 -3.56 5.57 -7.42
C GLU A 32 -3.71 7.06 -7.09
N LYS A 33 -4.91 7.50 -6.67
CA LYS A 33 -5.19 8.90 -6.30
C LYS A 33 -4.22 9.42 -5.22
N TYR A 34 -3.79 8.57 -4.29
CA TYR A 34 -2.85 8.95 -3.23
C TYR A 34 -1.38 8.91 -3.66
N MET A 35 -1.04 8.38 -4.84
CA MET A 35 0.35 8.30 -5.30
C MET A 35 0.91 9.63 -5.83
N LYS A 36 0.07 10.65 -6.03
CA LYS A 36 0.48 11.97 -6.52
C LYS A 36 0.59 12.99 -5.37
N ILE A 37 1.64 13.82 -5.43
CA ILE A 37 2.01 14.78 -4.37
C ILE A 37 0.93 15.85 -4.08
N GLU A 38 0.08 16.14 -5.06
CA GLU A 38 -0.97 17.16 -4.98
C GLU A 38 -2.19 16.69 -4.18
N GLU A 39 -2.39 15.38 -4.03
CA GLU A 39 -3.60 14.80 -3.41
C GLU A 39 -3.38 14.26 -2.00
N VAL A 40 -2.15 14.30 -1.52
CA VAL A 40 -1.81 13.77 -0.19
C VAL A 40 -1.84 14.92 0.80
N GLN A 41 -3.06 15.33 1.12
CA GLN A 41 -3.30 16.21 2.26
C GLN A 41 -3.51 15.34 3.50
N PHE A 42 -2.43 15.03 4.22
CA PHE A 42 -2.54 14.58 5.63
C PHE A 42 -3.21 15.65 6.53
N TYR A 43 -3.47 16.84 5.96
CA TYR A 43 -4.24 17.94 6.48
C TYR A 43 -5.70 17.86 6.03
N ASP A 44 -6.40 16.76 6.31
CA ASP A 44 -7.85 16.90 6.48
C ASP A 44 -8.14 17.29 7.93
N VAL A 45 -8.40 18.59 8.12
CA VAL A 45 -8.74 19.19 9.42
C VAL A 45 -10.03 18.57 9.98
N GLU A 46 -10.84 17.92 9.15
CA GLU A 46 -12.11 17.31 9.55
C GLU A 46 -11.95 15.86 10.07
N GLN A 47 -10.95 15.10 9.61
CA GLN A 47 -10.76 13.68 10.00
C GLN A 47 -9.62 13.43 11.00
N ASN A 48 -8.67 14.39 11.12
CA ASN A 48 -7.65 14.52 12.19
C ASN A 48 -7.07 13.19 12.74
N HIS A 49 -6.52 12.35 11.87
CA HIS A 49 -5.88 11.12 12.32
C HIS A 49 -4.50 11.38 12.95
N MET A 50 -3.70 12.38 12.58
CA MET A 50 -2.40 12.65 13.24
C MET A 50 -2.26 14.09 13.75
N SER A 51 -1.62 14.26 14.91
CA SER A 51 -1.35 15.60 15.45
C SER A 51 -0.38 16.37 14.54
N VAL A 52 -0.55 17.70 14.45
CA VAL A 52 0.32 18.60 13.66
C VAL A 52 1.81 18.37 13.95
N ARG A 53 2.16 18.13 15.22
CA ARG A 53 3.55 17.83 15.61
C ARG A 53 4.05 16.53 15.01
N ALA A 54 3.24 15.47 15.03
CA ALA A 54 3.61 14.19 14.45
C ALA A 54 3.74 14.27 12.92
N CYS A 55 2.85 15.01 12.25
CA CYS A 55 2.97 15.27 10.82
C CYS A 55 4.26 16.02 10.50
N ASN A 56 4.59 17.06 11.27
CA ASN A 56 5.84 17.79 11.09
C ASN A 56 7.07 16.91 11.30
N THR A 57 7.08 16.06 12.33
CA THR A 57 8.13 15.05 12.53
C THR A 57 8.25 14.13 11.33
N LEU A 58 7.13 13.55 10.88
CA LEU A 58 7.10 12.64 9.74
C LEU A 58 7.64 13.30 8.46
N TRP A 59 7.28 14.57 8.22
CA TRP A 59 7.78 15.34 7.09
C TRP A 59 9.23 15.78 7.18
N MET A 60 9.76 16.02 8.38
CA MET A 60 11.19 16.32 8.54
C MET A 60 12.06 15.09 8.23
N HIS A 61 11.55 13.88 8.49
CA HIS A 61 12.29 12.65 8.26
C HIS A 61 12.09 12.05 6.86
N LEU A 62 11.04 12.42 6.14
CA LEU A 62 10.84 12.00 4.75
C LEU A 62 11.50 12.99 3.79
N GLU A 63 12.59 12.56 3.14
CA GLU A 63 13.11 13.26 1.97
C GLU A 63 12.04 13.31 0.88
N ASN A 64 11.77 14.49 0.31
CA ASN A 64 10.73 14.74 -0.70
C ASN A 64 9.32 14.30 -0.24
N LYS A 65 8.55 15.26 0.28
CA LYS A 65 7.22 15.12 0.90
C LYS A 65 6.16 14.50 -0.02
N SER A 66 6.23 13.20 -0.25
CA SER A 66 5.32 12.45 -1.12
C SER A 66 4.86 11.16 -0.45
N PHE A 67 3.63 10.74 -0.73
CA PHE A 67 3.10 9.47 -0.25
C PHE A 67 3.92 8.28 -0.75
N ARG A 68 4.39 8.34 -2.01
CA ARG A 68 5.30 7.33 -2.56
C ARG A 68 6.53 7.16 -1.69
N ASN A 69 7.18 8.24 -1.26
CA ASN A 69 8.34 8.13 -0.38
C ASN A 69 7.96 7.59 0.99
N MET A 70 6.80 7.97 1.52
CA MET A 70 6.31 7.40 2.77
C MET A 70 6.16 5.87 2.66
N VAL A 71 5.46 5.37 1.64
CA VAL A 71 5.24 3.93 1.48
C VAL A 71 6.47 3.17 0.97
N SER A 72 7.48 3.87 0.47
CA SER A 72 8.79 3.29 0.12
C SER A 72 9.68 3.02 1.33
N GLN A 73 9.33 3.53 2.51
CA GLN A 73 10.02 3.20 3.76
C GLN A 73 9.51 1.88 4.33
N HIS A 74 10.37 1.19 5.08
CA HIS A 74 9.96 0.03 5.88
C HIS A 74 9.23 0.48 7.15
N LEU A 75 8.29 -0.32 7.67
CA LEU A 75 7.49 0.06 8.85
C LEU A 75 8.35 0.43 10.09
N GLN A 76 9.51 -0.20 10.23
CA GLN A 76 10.47 0.03 11.32
C GLN A 76 11.01 1.48 11.34
N PHE A 77 11.02 2.16 10.20
CA PHE A 77 11.55 3.52 10.04
C PHE A 77 10.76 4.48 10.91
N TYR A 78 9.42 4.38 10.84
CA TYR A 78 8.51 5.17 11.64
C TYR A 78 8.52 4.77 13.12
N ARG A 79 8.68 3.49 13.41
CA ARG A 79 8.77 3.01 14.81
C ARG A 79 9.97 3.60 15.53
N ASP A 80 11.07 3.81 14.81
CA ASP A 80 12.33 4.30 15.36
C ASP A 80 12.46 5.83 15.27
N MET A 81 11.47 6.53 14.72
CA MET A 81 11.46 7.99 14.69
C MET A 81 11.33 8.55 16.12
N GLU A 82 12.32 9.36 16.50
CA GLU A 82 12.23 10.17 17.71
C GLU A 82 11.00 11.09 17.62
N ASN A 83 10.20 11.13 18.68
CA ASN A 83 8.99 11.95 18.80
C ASN A 83 7.77 11.53 17.95
N LEU A 84 7.82 10.41 17.22
CA LEU A 84 6.60 9.81 16.66
C LEU A 84 5.93 8.97 17.76
N GLY A 85 5.13 9.63 18.61
CA GLY A 85 4.47 8.96 19.74
C GLY A 85 3.60 7.76 19.31
N ARG A 86 3.39 6.82 20.23
CA ARG A 86 2.65 5.56 19.95
C ARG A 86 1.28 5.76 19.29
N HIS A 87 0.53 6.78 19.69
CA HIS A 87 -0.77 7.10 19.09
C HIS A 87 -0.60 7.56 17.64
N SER A 88 0.36 8.43 17.35
CA SER A 88 0.66 8.88 15.99
C SER A 88 1.11 7.74 15.08
N PHE A 89 1.90 6.80 15.60
CA PHE A 89 2.28 5.61 14.85
C PHE A 89 1.08 4.70 14.55
N GLU A 90 0.16 4.51 15.50
CA GLU A 90 -1.07 3.75 15.26
C GLU A 90 -1.95 4.45 14.22
N ASN A 91 -2.03 5.78 14.27
CA ASN A 91 -2.78 6.56 13.30
C ASN A 91 -2.16 6.50 11.90
N LEU A 92 -0.83 6.45 11.78
CA LEU A 92 -0.17 6.15 10.51
C LEU A 92 -0.60 4.78 9.95
N ILE A 93 -0.69 3.74 10.78
CA ILE A 93 -1.16 2.42 10.33
C ILE A 93 -2.60 2.49 9.83
N LYS A 94 -3.45 3.28 10.51
CA LYS A 94 -4.82 3.52 10.08
C LYS A 94 -4.89 4.24 8.73
N GLU A 95 -4.10 5.28 8.54
CA GLU A 95 -3.98 5.95 7.23
C GLU A 95 -3.53 5.00 6.12
N LEU A 96 -2.55 4.12 6.40
CA LEU A 96 -2.12 3.11 5.44
C LEU A 96 -3.25 2.14 5.08
N TYR A 97 -4.13 1.80 6.02
CA TYR A 97 -5.29 0.96 5.78
C TYR A 97 -6.33 1.69 4.91
N ASP A 98 -6.71 2.90 5.28
CA ASP A 98 -7.76 3.68 4.61
C ASP A 98 -7.36 4.07 3.17
N THR A 99 -6.05 4.17 2.89
CA THR A 99 -5.50 4.46 1.55
C THR A 99 -5.14 3.22 0.74
N SER A 100 -5.20 2.02 1.34
CA SER A 100 -4.85 0.77 0.66
C SER A 100 -5.90 0.34 -0.37
N VAL A 101 -5.46 -0.46 -1.33
CA VAL A 101 -6.38 -1.28 -2.12
C VAL A 101 -6.79 -2.48 -1.24
N PRO A 102 -8.09 -2.81 -1.13
CA PRO A 102 -8.54 -3.94 -0.32
C PRO A 102 -7.81 -5.23 -0.69
N VAL A 103 -7.26 -5.91 0.31
CA VAL A 103 -6.68 -7.25 0.15
C VAL A 103 -7.79 -8.27 0.27
N LEU A 104 -8.04 -9.01 -0.81
CA LEU A 104 -9.04 -10.08 -0.86
C LEU A 104 -8.46 -11.34 -0.20
N LEU A 105 -9.24 -12.01 0.65
CA LEU A 105 -8.81 -13.25 1.33
C LEU A 105 -9.37 -14.52 0.68
N ASP A 106 -10.58 -14.45 0.11
CA ASP A 106 -11.30 -15.61 -0.43
C ASP A 106 -11.48 -15.50 -1.96
N TYR A 107 -10.40 -15.22 -2.69
CA TYR A 107 -10.41 -15.11 -4.15
C TYR A 107 -9.96 -16.41 -4.82
N ASN A 108 -10.44 -16.67 -6.05
CA ASN A 108 -9.95 -17.78 -6.86
C ASN A 108 -8.70 -17.36 -7.65
N PRO A 109 -7.49 -17.90 -7.38
CA PRO A 109 -6.26 -17.51 -8.08
C PRO A 109 -6.34 -17.69 -9.60
N ALA A 110 -7.17 -18.61 -10.10
CA ALA A 110 -7.34 -18.83 -11.54
C ALA A 110 -7.94 -17.63 -12.28
N HIS A 111 -8.61 -16.71 -11.56
CA HIS A 111 -9.23 -15.51 -12.12
C HIS A 111 -8.28 -14.31 -12.21
N TYR A 112 -7.02 -14.47 -11.81
CA TYR A 112 -6.04 -13.39 -11.75
C TYR A 112 -4.79 -13.74 -12.55
N TYR A 113 -4.13 -12.71 -13.06
CA TYR A 113 -2.76 -12.79 -13.57
C TYR A 113 -1.79 -12.40 -12.46
N THR A 114 -0.68 -13.14 -12.36
CA THR A 114 0.50 -12.75 -11.57
C THR A 114 1.36 -11.72 -12.31
N SER A 115 2.29 -11.06 -11.61
CA SER A 115 3.27 -10.15 -12.25
C SER A 115 4.05 -10.84 -13.37
N GLY A 116 4.56 -12.06 -13.15
CA GLY A 116 5.28 -12.82 -14.17
C GLY A 116 4.44 -13.09 -15.43
N GLN A 117 3.18 -13.52 -15.26
CA GLN A 117 2.27 -13.73 -16.38
C GLN A 117 1.95 -12.44 -17.14
N LEU A 118 1.75 -11.33 -16.43
CA LEU A 118 1.55 -10.02 -17.04
C LEU A 118 2.79 -9.55 -17.81
N ALA A 119 3.98 -9.78 -17.26
CA ALA A 119 5.26 -9.42 -17.88
C ALA A 119 5.43 -10.17 -19.21
N GLU A 120 5.12 -11.47 -19.24
CA GLU A 120 5.11 -12.28 -20.46
C GLU A 120 4.09 -11.78 -21.49
N ILE A 121 2.83 -11.55 -21.07
CA ILE A 121 1.75 -11.09 -21.97
C ILE A 121 2.08 -9.74 -22.60
N LEU A 122 2.63 -8.81 -21.80
CA LEU A 122 2.94 -7.45 -22.23
C LEU A 122 4.32 -7.35 -22.89
N VAL A 123 5.09 -8.44 -22.92
CA VAL A 123 6.47 -8.48 -23.40
C VAL A 123 7.30 -7.36 -22.73
N MET A 124 7.21 -7.31 -21.41
CA MET A 124 7.82 -6.29 -20.57
C MET A 124 8.70 -6.94 -19.49
N ASP A 125 9.78 -6.27 -19.12
CA ASP A 125 10.56 -6.63 -17.94
C ASP A 125 9.71 -6.59 -16.66
N GLU A 126 9.85 -7.60 -15.80
CA GLU A 126 9.00 -7.74 -14.61
C GLU A 126 9.26 -6.64 -13.57
N GLU A 127 10.51 -6.18 -13.41
CA GLU A 127 10.81 -5.08 -12.49
C GLU A 127 10.15 -3.78 -12.96
N ARG A 128 10.25 -3.49 -14.26
CA ARG A 128 9.57 -2.34 -14.86
C ARG A 128 8.05 -2.45 -14.73
N LEU A 129 7.47 -3.63 -14.90
CA LEU A 129 6.04 -3.86 -14.69
C LEU A 129 5.64 -3.58 -13.24
N ILE A 130 6.43 -4.05 -12.27
CA ILE A 130 6.19 -3.81 -10.84
C ILE A 130 6.19 -2.32 -10.53
N GLU A 131 7.11 -1.53 -11.10
CA GLU A 131 7.08 -0.07 -10.92
C GLU A 131 5.77 0.58 -11.40
N GLN A 132 5.22 0.09 -12.52
CA GLN A 132 3.94 0.60 -13.03
C GLN A 132 2.76 0.17 -12.16
N LEU A 133 2.78 -1.04 -11.62
CA LEU A 133 1.81 -1.56 -10.65
C LEU A 133 1.82 -0.72 -9.37
N GLU A 134 3.01 -0.42 -8.85
CA GLU A 134 3.22 0.45 -7.69
C GLU A 134 2.72 1.88 -7.93
N MET A 135 2.80 2.37 -9.17
CA MET A 135 2.23 3.66 -9.57
C MET A 135 0.71 3.62 -9.80
N GLY A 136 0.05 2.49 -9.54
CA GLY A 136 -1.41 2.36 -9.67
C GLY A 136 -1.91 2.29 -11.12
N ARG A 137 -1.02 2.14 -12.13
CA ARG A 137 -1.40 2.20 -13.55
C ARG A 137 -2.24 1.01 -14.03
N PHE A 138 -2.34 -0.03 -13.22
CA PHE A 138 -3.11 -1.25 -13.50
C PHE A 138 -4.34 -1.31 -12.59
N LYS A 139 -5.49 -0.84 -13.10
CA LYS A 139 -6.74 -0.76 -12.33
C LYS A 139 -7.14 -2.11 -11.72
N GLY A 140 -7.40 -2.12 -10.41
CA GLY A 140 -7.81 -3.30 -9.67
C GLY A 140 -6.68 -4.32 -9.41
N ALA A 141 -5.42 -3.97 -9.70
CA ALA A 141 -4.30 -4.75 -9.23
C ALA A 141 -4.11 -4.54 -7.72
N PHE A 142 -3.75 -5.60 -7.01
CA PHE A 142 -3.46 -5.56 -5.58
C PHE A 142 -2.31 -6.51 -5.23
N ILE A 143 -1.76 -6.35 -4.03
CA ILE A 143 -0.80 -7.28 -3.45
C ILE A 143 -1.56 -8.19 -2.49
N ASN A 144 -1.44 -9.50 -2.67
CA ASN A 144 -2.10 -10.47 -1.81
C ASN A 144 -1.36 -10.65 -0.46
N GLU A 145 -1.92 -11.48 0.42
CA GLU A 145 -1.40 -11.78 1.75
C GLU A 145 0.01 -12.40 1.78
N ASP A 146 0.48 -12.93 0.65
CA ASP A 146 1.80 -13.51 0.46
C ASP A 146 2.82 -12.52 -0.13
N GLY A 147 2.40 -11.31 -0.50
CA GLY A 147 3.26 -10.31 -1.13
C GLY A 147 3.38 -10.45 -2.66
N LYS A 148 2.43 -11.12 -3.31
CA LYS A 148 2.39 -11.29 -4.77
C LYS A 148 1.42 -10.31 -5.41
N TRP A 149 1.84 -9.70 -6.51
CA TRP A 149 0.97 -8.88 -7.35
C TRP A 149 -0.04 -9.74 -8.11
N LEU A 150 -1.31 -9.37 -8.00
CA LEU A 150 -2.42 -9.99 -8.70
C LEU A 150 -3.26 -8.95 -9.43
N LYS A 151 -3.65 -9.26 -10.66
CA LYS A 151 -4.53 -8.44 -11.49
C LYS A 151 -5.70 -9.28 -12.00
N PRO A 152 -6.97 -8.88 -11.79
CA PRO A 152 -8.11 -9.57 -12.36
C PRO A 152 -8.00 -9.72 -13.88
N LYS A 153 -8.28 -10.91 -14.38
CA LYS A 153 -8.42 -11.19 -15.82
C LYS A 153 -9.65 -10.46 -16.37
N PRO A 154 -9.67 -10.07 -17.66
CA PRO A 154 -10.80 -9.38 -18.26
C PRO A 154 -12.15 -10.07 -18.03
N ASP A 155 -12.20 -11.39 -18.20
CA ASP A 155 -13.42 -12.19 -18.06
C ASP A 155 -13.95 -12.24 -16.62
N ALA A 156 -13.07 -12.07 -15.63
CA ALA A 156 -13.46 -11.98 -14.23
C ALA A 156 -14.12 -10.65 -13.88
N MET A 157 -13.90 -9.59 -14.68
CA MET A 157 -14.54 -8.28 -14.49
C MET A 157 -15.97 -8.24 -15.08
N VAL A 158 -16.32 -9.15 -15.99
CA VAL A 158 -17.64 -9.19 -16.66
C VAL A 158 -18.72 -9.81 -15.78
N VAL A 159 -18.35 -10.62 -14.79
CA VAL A 159 -19.31 -11.27 -13.87
C VAL A 159 -19.82 -10.30 -12.79
N GLU A 160 -19.21 -9.11 -12.65
CA GLU A 160 -19.56 -8.11 -11.64
C GLU A 160 -20.14 -6.80 -12.24
N SER A 161 -20.75 -6.86 -13.43
CA SER A 161 -21.49 -5.72 -14.04
C SER A 161 -23.00 -5.91 -14.04
#